data_AF-A0A7K0FND6-F1
#
_entry.id   AF-A0A7K0FND6-F1
#
_cell.length_a   1.000
_cell.length_b   1.000
_cell.length_c   1.000
_cell.angle_alpha   90.00
_cell.angle_beta   90.00
_cell.angle_gamma   90.00
#
_symmetry.space_group_name_H-M   'P 1'
#
loop_
_entity.id
_entity.type
_entity.pdbx_description
1 polymer ?
#
loop_
_entity_poly.entity_id
_entity_poly.type
_entity_poly.pdbx_seq_one_letter_code
_entity_poly.pdbx_strand_id
1 'polypeptide(L)'
;MKYAFAIPAKLGITDSQDALPVYIQQHALLRMAERLSMQNGLILFTISLFFNGKPNAIHTKSGHLITFDYNEKKLGYLVVDLIDHKIIIKTFLFLTNDGTPEGEKLASITKLKKLDKKFLDLDTLKGISKLAIKEHSELYKLFSEAGCADLFELTDLTTFLDMDSVQKNPDMLLKYLQDNHFFLSFSKTENQK
;
A
#
# COMPACT_ATOMS: atom_id res chain seq x y z
N MET A 1 -12.50 12.10 1.91
CA MET A 1 -12.69 11.79 3.35
C MET A 1 -11.34 11.95 4.05
N LYS A 2 -11.32 12.41 5.31
CA LYS A 2 -10.11 12.66 6.12
C LYS A 2 -9.73 11.37 6.85
N TYR A 3 -8.45 11.01 6.89
CA TYR A 3 -8.04 9.69 7.40
C TYR A 3 -6.91 9.70 8.43
N ALA A 4 -6.01 10.69 8.39
CA ALA A 4 -4.91 10.79 9.34
C ALA A 4 -4.49 12.25 9.54
N PHE A 5 -3.51 12.46 10.40
CA PHE A 5 -2.72 13.69 10.47
C PHE A 5 -1.26 13.36 10.24
N ALA A 6 -0.54 14.25 9.57
CA ALA A 6 0.90 14.10 9.37
C ALA A 6 1.59 15.46 9.45
N ILE A 7 2.83 15.47 9.94
CA ILE A 7 3.67 16.66 10.00
C ILE A 7 4.49 16.71 8.71
N PRO A 8 4.29 17.69 7.81
CA PRO A 8 5.00 17.75 6.53
C PRO A 8 6.53 17.71 6.65
N ALA A 9 7.09 18.31 7.70
CA ALA A 9 8.54 18.23 7.98
C ALA A 9 9.04 16.82 8.26
N LYS A 10 8.25 15.98 8.94
CA LYS A 10 8.61 14.57 9.14
C LYS A 10 8.54 13.76 7.85
N LEU A 11 7.73 14.22 6.91
CA LEU A 11 7.65 13.65 5.57
C LEU A 11 8.75 14.21 4.66
N GLY A 12 9.49 15.25 5.06
CA GLY A 12 10.43 15.94 4.17
C GLY A 12 9.75 16.70 3.03
N ILE A 13 8.48 17.13 3.19
CA ILE A 13 7.76 17.88 2.14
C ILE A 13 8.01 19.39 2.26
N THR A 14 8.00 19.92 3.50
CA THR A 14 8.25 21.34 3.84
C THR A 14 8.87 21.45 5.23
N ASP A 15 9.29 22.64 5.67
CA ASP A 15 9.78 22.86 7.05
C ASP A 15 8.66 23.01 8.10
N SER A 16 7.37 22.93 7.69
CA SER A 16 6.24 23.11 8.59
C SER A 16 6.13 21.97 9.61
N GLN A 17 6.05 22.35 10.89
CA GLN A 17 5.86 21.44 12.03
C GLN A 17 4.37 21.21 12.35
N ASP A 18 3.47 21.92 11.67
CA ASP A 18 2.03 21.82 11.94
C ASP A 18 1.49 20.49 11.42
N ALA A 19 0.73 19.80 12.27
CA ALA A 19 0.06 18.57 11.88
C ALA A 19 -1.09 18.90 10.91
N LEU A 20 -0.96 18.44 9.66
CA LEU A 20 -1.95 18.67 8.63
C LEU A 20 -2.83 17.43 8.43
N PRO A 21 -4.13 17.61 8.14
CA PRO A 21 -5.00 16.50 7.81
C PRO A 21 -4.59 15.86 6.48
N VAL A 22 -4.57 14.53 6.46
CA VAL A 22 -4.29 13.71 5.29
C VAL A 22 -5.61 13.21 4.69
N TYR A 23 -5.76 13.40 3.38
CA TYR A 23 -6.88 12.92 2.58
C TYR A 23 -6.36 11.96 1.52
N ILE A 24 -7.12 10.90 1.24
CA ILE A 24 -6.87 10.03 0.08
C ILE A 24 -8.02 10.15 -0.91
N GLN A 25 -7.67 10.30 -2.19
CA GLN A 25 -8.63 10.25 -3.28
C GLN A 25 -9.12 8.82 -3.48
N GLN A 26 -10.38 8.64 -3.88
CA GLN A 26 -10.96 7.31 -4.12
C GLN A 26 -10.16 6.53 -5.18
N HIS A 27 -9.66 7.22 -6.21
CA HIS A 27 -8.80 6.60 -7.23
C HIS A 27 -7.53 5.99 -6.62
N ALA A 28 -6.85 6.71 -5.73
CA ALA A 28 -5.66 6.20 -5.06
C ALA A 28 -5.95 4.95 -4.22
N LEU A 29 -7.05 4.95 -3.48
CA LEU A 29 -7.49 3.80 -2.68
C LEU A 29 -7.71 2.56 -3.55
N LEU A 30 -8.43 2.73 -4.68
CA LEU A 30 -8.66 1.63 -5.64
C LEU A 30 -7.34 1.13 -6.24
N ARG A 31 -6.40 2.02 -6.56
CA ARG A 31 -5.08 1.64 -7.08
C ARG A 31 -4.22 0.91 -6.07
N MET A 32 -4.30 1.25 -4.79
CA MET A 32 -3.64 0.48 -3.73
C MET A 32 -4.27 -0.91 -3.61
N ALA A 33 -5.61 -1.00 -3.61
CA ALA A 33 -6.33 -2.26 -3.49
C ALA A 33 -6.00 -3.23 -4.64
N GLU A 34 -6.05 -2.73 -5.87
CA GLU A 34 -5.72 -3.50 -7.08
C GLU A 34 -4.28 -4.01 -7.03
N ARG A 35 -3.31 -3.13 -6.73
CA ARG A 35 -1.89 -3.46 -6.88
C ARG A 35 -1.31 -4.21 -5.70
N LEU A 36 -1.81 -3.97 -4.49
CA LEU A 36 -1.38 -4.68 -3.28
C LEU A 36 -2.27 -5.90 -2.98
N SER A 37 -3.36 -6.10 -3.72
CA SER A 37 -4.36 -7.14 -3.42
C SER A 37 -4.93 -7.03 -1.99
N MET A 38 -5.10 -5.81 -1.50
CA MET A 38 -5.61 -5.50 -0.15
C MET A 38 -7.05 -5.00 -0.19
N GLN A 39 -7.84 -5.32 0.83
CA GLN A 39 -9.16 -4.71 1.02
C GLN A 39 -9.04 -3.22 1.40
N ASN A 40 -9.98 -2.40 0.93
CA ASN A 40 -9.99 -0.95 1.18
C ASN A 40 -9.88 -0.59 2.67
N GLY A 41 -10.57 -1.32 3.56
CA GLY A 41 -10.53 -1.08 5.00
C GLY A 41 -9.13 -1.23 5.59
N LEU A 42 -8.39 -2.26 5.16
CA LEU A 42 -7.01 -2.49 5.58
C LEU A 42 -6.08 -1.41 5.06
N ILE A 43 -6.27 -0.97 3.81
CA ILE A 43 -5.46 0.13 3.25
C ILE A 43 -5.62 1.40 4.08
N LEU A 44 -6.84 1.75 4.45
CA LEU A 44 -7.10 2.94 5.27
C LEU A 44 -6.45 2.82 6.66
N PHE A 45 -6.54 1.64 7.28
CA PHE A 45 -5.87 1.36 8.55
C PHE A 45 -4.35 1.47 8.43
N THR A 46 -3.76 0.83 7.42
CA THR A 46 -2.31 0.85 7.16
C THR A 46 -1.81 2.26 6.86
N ILE A 47 -2.55 3.06 6.09
CA ILE A 47 -2.21 4.48 5.84
C ILE A 47 -2.17 5.27 7.15
N SER A 48 -3.15 5.07 8.03
CA SER A 48 -3.20 5.76 9.32
C SER A 48 -1.97 5.44 10.18
N LEU A 49 -1.61 4.16 10.27
CA LEU A 49 -0.40 3.73 10.99
C LEU A 49 0.88 4.28 10.34
N PHE A 50 0.95 4.23 9.01
CA PHE A 50 2.10 4.66 8.23
C PHE A 50 2.44 6.14 8.46
N PHE A 51 1.45 7.03 8.46
CA PHE A 51 1.68 8.46 8.72
C PHE A 51 2.03 8.79 10.18
N ASN A 52 1.75 7.89 11.12
CA ASN A 52 2.21 8.01 12.50
C ASN A 52 3.68 7.58 12.68
N GLY A 53 4.25 6.91 11.68
CA GLY A 53 5.65 6.47 11.66
C GLY A 53 6.64 7.56 11.23
N LYS A 54 7.73 7.13 10.58
CA LYS A 54 8.75 7.99 9.97
C LYS A 54 8.92 7.65 8.48
N PRO A 55 7.91 7.95 7.65
CA PRO A 55 8.01 7.64 6.23
C PRO A 55 9.00 8.60 5.55
N ASN A 56 9.69 8.11 4.53
CA ASN A 56 10.65 8.91 3.78
C ASN A 56 9.96 9.48 2.53
N ALA A 57 10.10 10.77 2.24
CA ALA A 57 9.71 11.30 0.94
C ALA A 57 10.90 11.57 0.03
N ILE A 58 10.60 11.50 -1.26
CA ILE A 58 11.46 11.83 -2.38
C ILE A 58 10.76 12.92 -3.17
N HIS A 59 11.46 14.00 -3.45
CA HIS A 59 10.98 15.04 -4.35
C HIS A 59 11.23 14.63 -5.79
N THR A 60 10.19 14.71 -6.62
CA THR A 60 10.29 14.46 -8.06
C THR A 60 9.71 15.63 -8.84
N LYS A 61 10.00 15.69 -10.15
CA LYS A 61 9.38 16.70 -11.04
C LYS A 61 7.85 16.59 -11.07
N SER A 62 7.30 15.43 -10.72
CA SER A 62 5.87 15.06 -10.77
C SER A 62 5.11 15.37 -9.47
N GLY A 63 5.80 15.88 -8.44
CA GLY A 63 5.28 16.08 -7.10
C GLY A 63 6.10 15.33 -6.04
N HIS A 64 5.51 15.17 -4.85
CA HIS A 64 6.15 14.47 -3.73
C HIS A 64 5.77 12.99 -3.75
N LEU A 65 6.77 12.12 -3.70
CA LEU A 65 6.59 10.69 -3.55
C LEU A 65 6.93 10.31 -2.11
N ILE A 66 6.00 9.74 -1.36
CA ILE A 66 6.31 9.17 -0.04
C ILE A 66 6.49 7.66 -0.21
N THR A 67 7.62 7.09 0.23
CA THR A 67 7.87 5.64 0.18
C THR A 67 6.81 4.93 1.01
N PHE A 68 6.10 3.98 0.42
CA PHE A 68 5.14 3.16 1.13
C PHE A 68 5.76 1.79 1.35
N ASP A 69 6.10 1.52 2.60
CA ASP A 69 6.92 0.37 3.00
C ASP A 69 6.15 -0.49 4.01
N TYR A 70 6.41 -1.80 4.01
CA TYR A 70 5.94 -2.74 5.01
C TYR A 70 7.14 -3.52 5.55
N ASN A 71 7.34 -3.53 6.88
CA ASN A 71 8.52 -4.13 7.51
C ASN A 71 9.84 -3.72 6.83
N GLU A 72 10.01 -2.42 6.56
CA GLU A 72 11.19 -1.84 5.91
C GLU A 72 11.40 -2.28 4.44
N LYS A 73 10.43 -2.98 3.85
CA LYS A 73 10.43 -3.37 2.44
C LYS A 73 9.51 -2.48 1.63
N LYS A 74 10.06 -1.93 0.56
CA LYS A 74 9.33 -0.98 -0.27
C LYS A 74 8.30 -1.66 -1.15
N LEU A 75 7.05 -1.21 -1.04
CA LEU A 75 5.94 -1.67 -1.88
C LEU A 75 5.68 -0.70 -3.05
N GLY A 76 6.01 0.58 -2.85
CA GLY A 76 5.78 1.61 -3.85
C GLY A 76 5.78 3.00 -3.23
N TYR A 77 5.01 3.90 -3.82
CA TYR A 77 4.98 5.30 -3.44
C TYR A 77 3.57 5.88 -3.43
N LEU A 78 3.28 6.70 -2.44
CA LEU A 78 2.13 7.59 -2.42
C LEU A 78 2.50 8.89 -3.12
N VAL A 79 1.77 9.24 -4.18
CA VAL A 79 1.92 10.55 -4.83
C VAL A 79 1.08 11.56 -4.07
N VAL A 80 1.72 12.56 -3.48
CA VAL A 80 1.05 13.55 -2.63
C VAL A 80 1.27 14.97 -3.10
N ASP A 81 0.24 15.79 -2.92
CA ASP A 81 0.33 17.24 -3.02
C ASP A 81 -0.01 17.89 -1.67
N LEU A 82 0.60 19.04 -1.43
CA LEU A 82 0.24 19.94 -0.35
C LEU A 82 -0.64 21.06 -0.92
N ILE A 83 -1.92 21.09 -0.55
CA ILE A 83 -2.91 22.07 -1.06
C ILE A 83 -3.70 22.62 0.13
N ASP A 84 -3.77 23.94 0.27
CA ASP A 84 -4.58 24.64 1.28
C ASP A 84 -4.44 24.03 2.70
N HIS A 85 -3.20 23.81 3.16
CA HIS A 85 -2.88 23.18 4.45
C HIS A 85 -3.42 21.74 4.61
N LYS A 86 -3.49 20.99 3.52
CA LYS A 86 -3.90 19.57 3.51
C LYS A 86 -2.92 18.75 2.70
N ILE A 87 -2.66 17.52 3.13
CA ILE A 87 -1.91 16.54 2.35
C ILE A 87 -2.92 15.69 1.59
N ILE A 88 -2.82 15.68 0.26
CA ILE A 88 -3.74 14.96 -0.62
C ILE A 88 -2.97 13.84 -1.32
N ILE A 89 -3.30 12.59 -1.01
CA ILE A 89 -2.82 11.40 -1.72
C ILE A 89 -3.65 11.23 -3.00
N LYS A 90 -3.00 11.48 -4.14
CA LYS A 90 -3.64 11.48 -5.47
C LYS A 90 -3.70 10.10 -6.11
N THR A 91 -2.62 9.33 -5.94
CA THR A 91 -2.52 7.97 -6.47
C THR A 91 -1.45 7.19 -5.71
N PHE A 92 -1.44 5.89 -5.93
CA PHE A 92 -0.36 5.00 -5.53
C PHE A 92 0.38 4.53 -6.78
N LEU A 93 1.69 4.50 -6.71
CA LEU A 93 2.54 3.89 -7.73
C LEU A 93 3.20 2.66 -7.11
N PHE A 94 2.87 1.48 -7.63
CA PHE A 94 3.60 0.26 -7.29
C PHE A 94 5.07 0.39 -7.72
N LEU A 95 5.96 -0.30 -7.03
CA LEU A 95 7.41 -0.06 -7.12
C LEU A 95 7.97 -0.08 -8.56
N THR A 96 7.45 -0.95 -9.42
CA THR A 96 7.89 -1.11 -10.82
C THR A 96 7.26 -0.12 -11.81
N ASN A 97 6.27 0.66 -11.38
CA ASN A 97 5.53 1.57 -12.26
C ASN A 97 6.40 2.74 -12.73
N ASP A 98 6.08 3.24 -13.92
CA ASP A 98 6.66 4.50 -14.41
C ASP A 98 6.35 5.64 -13.44
N GLY A 99 7.29 6.56 -13.28
CA GLY A 99 7.23 7.64 -12.29
C GLY A 99 7.77 7.27 -10.91
N THR A 100 8.19 6.03 -10.66
CA THR A 100 9.00 5.65 -9.48
C THR A 100 10.49 5.57 -9.87
N PRO A 101 11.44 5.87 -8.96
CA PRO A 101 12.87 5.71 -9.25
C PRO A 101 13.23 4.29 -9.75
N GLU A 102 12.65 3.28 -9.13
CA GLU A 102 12.89 1.87 -9.45
C GLU A 102 12.26 1.47 -10.78
N GLY A 103 11.05 1.96 -11.09
CA GLY A 103 10.37 1.68 -12.34
C GLY A 103 11.04 2.33 -13.55
N GLU A 104 11.58 3.54 -13.39
CA GLU A 104 12.41 4.22 -14.38
C GLU A 104 13.73 3.45 -14.60
N LYS A 105 14.38 3.01 -13.52
CA LYS A 105 15.61 2.22 -13.60
C LYS A 105 15.38 0.87 -14.29
N LEU A 106 14.30 0.17 -13.92
CA LEU A 106 13.91 -1.09 -14.55
C LEU A 106 13.68 -0.92 -16.05
N ALA A 107 12.96 0.14 -16.46
CA ALA A 107 12.73 0.46 -17.86
C ALA A 107 14.04 0.78 -18.60
N SER A 108 14.99 1.47 -17.95
CA SER A 108 16.27 1.80 -18.57
C SER A 108 17.12 0.56 -18.91
N ILE A 109 17.10 -0.46 -18.03
CA ILE A 109 17.87 -1.71 -18.15
C ILE A 109 17.17 -2.69 -19.10
N THR A 110 15.85 -2.87 -18.97
CA THR A 110 15.10 -3.93 -19.69
C THR A 110 14.42 -3.44 -20.97
N LYS A 111 14.31 -2.12 -21.16
CA LYS A 111 13.49 -1.46 -22.19
C LYS A 111 11.98 -1.75 -22.11
N LEU A 112 11.51 -2.36 -21.02
CA LEU A 112 10.08 -2.55 -20.76
C LEU A 112 9.36 -1.22 -20.68
N LYS A 113 8.28 -1.10 -21.44
CA LYS A 113 7.37 0.05 -21.41
C LYS A 113 6.21 -0.22 -20.47
N LYS A 114 5.45 0.82 -20.17
CA LYS A 114 4.23 0.76 -19.37
C LYS A 114 3.29 -0.39 -19.74
N LEU A 115 3.02 -0.58 -21.03
CA LEU A 115 2.10 -1.60 -21.51
C LEU A 115 2.66 -3.01 -21.32
N ASP A 116 3.98 -3.18 -21.45
CA ASP A 116 4.64 -4.47 -21.21
C ASP A 116 4.55 -4.84 -19.73
N LYS A 117 4.83 -3.88 -18.84
CA LYS A 117 4.71 -4.07 -17.38
C LYS A 117 3.30 -4.49 -16.99
N LYS A 118 2.28 -3.85 -17.57
CA LYS A 118 0.88 -4.21 -17.33
C LYS A 118 0.51 -5.58 -17.93
N PHE A 119 0.98 -5.90 -19.14
CA PHE A 119 0.72 -7.18 -19.79
C PHE A 119 1.33 -8.36 -19.02
N LEU A 120 2.49 -8.14 -18.41
CA LEU A 120 3.22 -9.11 -17.59
C LEU A 120 2.79 -9.09 -16.10
N ASP A 121 1.77 -8.31 -15.74
CA ASP A 121 1.32 -8.08 -14.36
C ASP A 121 2.43 -7.62 -13.39
N LEU A 122 3.49 -6.99 -13.91
CA LEU A 122 4.61 -6.48 -13.11
C LEU A 122 4.22 -5.28 -12.25
N ASP A 123 3.04 -4.68 -12.46
CA ASP A 123 2.51 -3.55 -11.70
C ASP A 123 1.67 -3.96 -10.48
N THR A 124 1.65 -5.25 -10.12
CA THR A 124 0.93 -5.77 -8.95
C THR A 124 1.78 -6.75 -8.14
N LEU A 125 1.57 -6.77 -6.82
CA LEU A 125 2.22 -7.72 -5.92
C LEU A 125 1.86 -9.17 -6.27
N LYS A 126 0.60 -9.40 -6.65
CA LYS A 126 0.12 -10.71 -7.10
C LYS A 126 0.82 -11.20 -8.37
N GLY A 127 0.99 -10.33 -9.36
CA GLY A 127 1.70 -10.68 -10.59
C GLY A 127 3.18 -10.99 -10.34
N ILE A 128 3.86 -10.13 -9.57
CA ILE A 128 5.26 -10.36 -9.16
C ILE A 128 5.43 -11.70 -8.44
N SER A 129 4.53 -12.01 -7.50
CA SER A 129 4.60 -13.26 -6.72
C SER A 129 4.39 -14.50 -7.60
N LYS A 130 3.51 -14.44 -8.60
CA LYS A 130 3.25 -15.55 -9.54
C LYS A 130 4.42 -15.86 -10.46
N LEU A 131 5.22 -14.86 -10.81
CA LEU A 131 6.34 -15.02 -11.75
C LEU A 131 7.55 -15.73 -11.13
N ALA A 132 7.56 -15.95 -9.81
CA ALA A 132 8.65 -16.62 -9.10
C ALA A 132 10.05 -16.07 -9.46
N ILE A 133 10.16 -14.75 -9.64
CA ILE A 133 11.39 -14.09 -10.15
C ILE A 133 12.62 -14.45 -9.31
N LYS A 134 12.45 -14.67 -8.00
CA LYS A 134 13.50 -15.09 -7.07
C LYS A 134 14.19 -16.40 -7.47
N GLU A 135 13.50 -17.28 -8.17
CA GLU A 135 14.02 -18.58 -8.62
C GLU A 135 14.82 -18.48 -9.92
N HIS A 136 14.70 -17.35 -10.64
CA HIS A 136 15.40 -17.10 -11.89
C HIS A 136 16.53 -16.09 -11.69
N SER A 137 17.77 -16.58 -11.59
CA SER A 137 18.96 -15.78 -11.23
C SER A 137 19.16 -14.53 -12.09
N GLU A 138 18.90 -14.60 -13.40
CA GLU A 138 19.03 -13.46 -14.32
C GLU A 138 17.95 -12.40 -14.07
N LEU A 139 16.68 -12.83 -13.93
CA LEU A 139 15.58 -11.91 -13.61
C LEU A 139 15.75 -11.28 -12.23
N TYR A 140 16.11 -12.08 -11.23
CA TYR A 140 16.38 -11.59 -9.88
C TYR A 140 17.47 -10.51 -9.89
N LYS A 141 18.56 -10.73 -10.64
CA LYS A 141 19.63 -9.75 -10.81
C LYS A 141 19.12 -8.45 -11.43
N LEU A 142 18.37 -8.52 -12.54
CA LEU A 142 17.81 -7.34 -13.20
C LEU A 142 16.91 -6.50 -12.27
N PHE A 143 16.01 -7.15 -11.53
CA PHE A 143 15.12 -6.46 -10.60
C PHE A 143 15.86 -5.94 -9.37
N SER A 144 16.86 -6.67 -8.86
CA SER A 144 17.71 -6.20 -7.76
C SER A 144 18.53 -4.97 -8.16
N GLU A 145 19.11 -4.99 -9.35
CA GLU A 145 19.81 -3.84 -9.92
C GLU A 145 18.88 -2.64 -10.10
N ALA A 146 17.62 -2.86 -10.45
CA ALA A 146 16.61 -1.81 -10.53
C ALA A 146 16.15 -1.28 -9.16
N GLY A 147 16.48 -1.94 -8.05
CA GLY A 147 16.03 -1.58 -6.70
C GLY A 147 14.70 -2.22 -6.29
N CYS A 148 14.23 -3.23 -7.03
CA CYS A 148 12.95 -3.91 -6.79
C CYS A 148 13.06 -5.19 -5.94
N ALA A 149 14.23 -5.50 -5.37
CA ALA A 149 14.48 -6.75 -4.65
C ALA A 149 13.52 -6.96 -3.48
N ASP A 150 13.13 -5.88 -2.80
CA ASP A 150 12.20 -5.89 -1.67
C ASP A 150 10.91 -6.65 -1.98
N LEU A 151 10.39 -6.55 -3.21
CA LEU A 151 9.15 -7.23 -3.61
C LEU A 151 9.25 -8.76 -3.51
N PHE A 152 10.45 -9.33 -3.59
CA PHE A 152 10.67 -10.78 -3.51
C PHE A 152 10.88 -11.30 -2.10
N GLU A 153 11.06 -10.40 -1.14
CA GLU A 153 11.05 -10.71 0.29
C GLU A 153 9.64 -10.58 0.88
N LEU A 154 8.71 -10.05 0.07
CA LEU A 154 7.30 -9.85 0.40
C LEU A 154 6.40 -11.00 -0.06
N THR A 155 6.96 -12.09 -0.59
CA THR A 155 6.18 -13.28 -0.96
C THR A 155 5.57 -13.98 0.25
N ASP A 156 6.13 -13.80 1.46
CA ASP A 156 5.48 -14.28 2.70
C ASP A 156 4.26 -13.41 3.07
N LEU A 157 4.21 -12.18 2.57
CA LEU A 157 3.09 -11.25 2.75
C LEU A 157 1.86 -11.68 1.95
N THR A 158 2.03 -12.37 0.81
CA THR A 158 0.86 -12.95 0.11
C THR A 158 0.19 -14.01 0.95
N THR A 159 0.93 -14.78 1.76
CA THR A 159 0.32 -15.68 2.75
C THR A 159 -0.54 -14.91 3.76
N PHE A 160 -0.10 -13.72 4.20
CA PHE A 160 -0.85 -12.84 5.09
C PHE A 160 -2.07 -12.18 4.42
N LEU A 161 -1.94 -11.79 3.16
CA LEU A 161 -3.02 -11.19 2.36
C LEU A 161 -4.05 -12.23 1.87
N ASP A 162 -3.60 -13.46 1.62
CA ASP A 162 -4.44 -14.62 1.34
C ASP A 162 -5.15 -15.12 2.61
N MET A 163 -4.67 -14.80 3.82
CA MET A 163 -5.46 -15.03 5.04
C MET A 163 -6.74 -14.17 5.08
N ASP A 164 -6.84 -13.09 4.29
CA ASP A 164 -8.08 -12.33 4.12
C ASP A 164 -8.93 -12.77 2.91
N SER A 165 -8.46 -13.82 2.21
CA SER A 165 -9.32 -14.68 1.40
C SER A 165 -10.03 -15.76 2.23
N VAL A 166 -9.89 -15.74 3.58
CA VAL A 166 -10.83 -16.47 4.44
C VAL A 166 -12.22 -16.10 3.96
N GLN A 167 -12.90 -17.10 3.39
CA GLN A 167 -14.31 -17.00 3.04
C GLN A 167 -14.99 -16.37 4.25
N LYS A 168 -15.50 -15.15 4.08
CA LYS A 168 -16.35 -14.51 5.08
C LYS A 168 -17.52 -15.45 5.29
N ASN A 169 -17.41 -16.32 6.28
CA ASN A 169 -18.39 -17.32 6.58
C ASN A 169 -19.25 -16.81 7.75
N PRO A 170 -20.48 -17.34 7.89
CA PRO A 170 -21.38 -16.93 8.95
C PRO A 170 -20.74 -17.04 10.35
N ASP A 171 -19.84 -18.01 10.56
CA ASP A 171 -19.21 -18.27 11.85
C ASP A 171 -18.23 -17.16 12.28
N MET A 172 -17.45 -16.63 11.34
CA MET A 172 -16.57 -15.48 11.60
C MET A 172 -17.35 -14.19 11.83
N LEU A 173 -18.44 -13.99 11.10
CA LEU A 173 -19.34 -12.85 11.35
C LEU A 173 -19.98 -12.97 12.74
N LEU A 174 -20.43 -14.16 13.12
CA LEU A 174 -21.01 -14.42 14.43
C LEU A 174 -20.00 -14.15 15.56
N LYS A 175 -18.76 -14.61 15.41
CA LYS A 175 -17.68 -14.34 16.37
C LYS A 175 -17.38 -12.85 16.51
N TYR A 176 -17.23 -12.14 15.39
CA TYR A 176 -16.99 -10.69 15.38
C TYR A 176 -18.14 -9.88 16.00
N LEU A 177 -19.39 -10.34 15.82
CA LEU A 177 -20.56 -9.72 16.44
C LEU A 177 -20.62 -10.01 17.94
N GLN A 178 -20.31 -11.23 18.38
CA GLN A 178 -20.24 -11.61 19.80
C GLN A 178 -19.19 -10.82 20.57
N ASP A 179 -18.06 -10.52 19.94
CA ASP A 179 -16.97 -9.72 20.52
C ASP A 179 -17.29 -8.21 20.57
N ASN A 180 -18.36 -7.76 19.91
CA ASN A 180 -18.87 -6.39 20.01
C ASN A 180 -19.88 -6.24 21.16
N HIS A 181 -19.68 -5.21 21.97
CA HIS A 181 -20.44 -4.92 23.20
C HIS A 181 -21.98 -4.78 22.99
N PHE A 182 -22.42 -4.65 21.74
CA PHE A 182 -23.82 -4.56 21.31
C PHE A 182 -24.55 -5.93 21.27
N PHE A 183 -23.84 -7.04 21.05
CA PHE A 183 -24.47 -8.37 20.95
C PHE A 183 -24.59 -9.06 22.32
N LEU A 184 -23.71 -8.71 23.27
CA LEU A 184 -23.80 -9.13 24.68
C LEU A 184 -25.06 -8.56 25.38
N SER A 185 -25.60 -7.43 24.93
CA SER A 185 -26.87 -6.90 25.45
C SER A 185 -28.09 -7.60 24.85
N PHE A 186 -28.01 -8.12 23.61
CA PHE A 186 -29.10 -8.85 22.96
C PHE A 186 -29.29 -10.26 23.54
N SER A 187 -28.20 -10.96 23.83
CA SER A 187 -28.21 -12.33 24.38
C SER A 187 -28.55 -12.41 25.88
N LYS A 188 -28.48 -11.28 26.61
CA LYS A 188 -28.97 -11.17 27.99
C LYS A 188 -30.50 -11.04 28.08
N THR A 189 -31.16 -10.57 27.03
CA THR A 189 -32.63 -10.43 26.97
C THR A 189 -33.37 -11.74 26.68
N GLU A 190 -32.71 -12.74 26.09
CA GLU A 190 -33.34 -14.05 25.80
C GLU A 190 -33.26 -15.05 26.96
N ASN A 191 -32.34 -14.87 27.92
CA ASN A 191 -32.23 -15.71 29.12
C ASN A 191 -33.09 -15.24 30.31
N GLN A 192 -34.08 -14.37 30.08
CA GLN A 192 -35.06 -13.92 31.07
C GLN A 192 -36.52 -14.16 30.62
N LYS A 193 -36.78 -15.24 29.88
CA LYS A 193 -38.13 -15.76 29.66
C LYS A 193 -38.24 -17.21 30.09
#